data_AF-A0A0F7NE48-F1
#
_entry.id   AF-A0A0F7NE48-F1
#
_cell.length_a   1.000
_cell.length_b   1.000
_cell.length_c   1.000
_cell.angle_alpha   90.00
_cell.angle_beta   90.00
_cell.angle_gamma   90.00
#
_symmetry.space_group_name_H-M   'P 1'
#
loop_
_entity.id
_entity.type
_entity.pdbx_description
1 polymer ?
#
loop_
_entity_poly.entity_id
_entity_poly.type
_entity_poly.pdbx_seq_one_letter_code
_entity_poly.pdbx_strand_id
1 'polypeptide(L)'
;MTNSAQGDRTEPVRAQDGDGSGPSRRVVSAALVSGIVGTALGATAPSAWADEWSVPRPRRAPGGRRDRAHNDVLFVGAHPDDEAGNLSTFGQWREQHGLSTGVLTVTRGEGGGNAVGPEEGPPLGLIREDEEREAVGFAGIDNVYYLDKPDFWYTLSGPLTAAIWDADDTLERIVRLIRATTPDTVVTMDPRPFNQHGGHQLSARLAIEAFFLAGDPRAFRSQITQEGYRPHRARLLLAQNYGFGSLLGPDAPKQRRTDRASGLPVFGVFSGVRSEEHGTSWAQVERDAARKYVTQGWAARPAQMPTDPEQLGSDWFTVLAANGKAVKSKVRPQNELRPVYAEFRDWTERVGLPWLANDAQPDYPEAPATTIPEVATAPVLDGVERPGEYPGPELPLVHWQGEKTGAEDVSATAKLSRHGDDLYVFVKVTDDRRGTALEESDAKRHWRTDAVEITLDPRGTADDTSTTFKTGIFPYTANGGGAAAERDGDNRQGPAATTAPGMRVVSLVSDPYQGYTIEAKIALADLPAAADPEKFTLNVLVYDSDTEDKTGQTRLAWSPFGSAQADPYVWGTATLEGYTPPADRPTEPAEPEIPKDAARSEDSPASVAQSQRTGVPLAVGPRPRG
;
A
#
# COMPACT_ATOMS: atom_id res chain seq x y z
N MET A 1 51.02 7.80 -46.96
CA MET A 1 52.18 8.63 -46.58
C MET A 1 51.73 10.07 -46.49
N THR A 2 51.70 10.57 -45.25
CA THR A 2 51.93 11.96 -44.82
C THR A 2 51.78 13.12 -45.82
N ASN A 3 50.72 13.89 -45.56
CA ASN A 3 50.64 15.36 -45.49
C ASN A 3 50.81 16.23 -46.75
N SER A 4 50.12 17.39 -46.69
CA SER A 4 50.28 18.66 -47.43
C SER A 4 49.33 18.85 -48.63
N ALA A 5 48.80 20.03 -48.97
CA ALA A 5 48.75 21.37 -48.38
C ALA A 5 47.93 22.28 -49.33
N GLN A 6 47.38 23.38 -48.81
CA GLN A 6 47.26 24.72 -49.42
C GLN A 6 46.25 25.51 -48.56
N GLY A 7 46.48 26.74 -48.10
CA GLY A 7 47.52 27.72 -48.34
C GLY A 7 46.88 29.11 -48.34
N ASP A 8 47.55 30.05 -47.65
CA ASP A 8 47.55 31.51 -47.87
C ASP A 8 46.70 32.46 -46.99
N ARG A 9 47.45 33.13 -46.08
CA ARG A 9 47.65 34.58 -45.90
C ARG A 9 46.55 35.55 -45.41
N THR A 10 47.04 36.39 -44.47
CA THR A 10 46.82 37.83 -44.21
C THR A 10 45.70 38.30 -43.27
N GLU A 11 46.14 38.96 -42.19
CA GLU A 11 45.43 39.87 -41.24
C GLU A 11 44.88 41.17 -41.90
N PRO A 12 44.26 42.17 -41.20
CA PRO A 12 43.61 42.26 -39.86
C PRO A 12 42.26 43.07 -39.85
N VAL A 13 41.71 43.32 -38.63
CA VAL A 13 41.01 44.56 -38.18
C VAL A 13 39.46 44.56 -38.02
N ARG A 14 39.04 44.82 -36.76
CA ARG A 14 37.79 45.44 -36.21
C ARG A 14 36.44 44.77 -36.49
N ALA A 15 35.37 44.96 -35.73
CA ALA A 15 35.08 45.30 -34.33
C ALA A 15 33.53 45.38 -34.28
N GLN A 16 32.94 45.01 -33.15
CA GLN A 16 31.58 45.30 -32.69
C GLN A 16 30.43 44.57 -33.39
N ASP A 17 29.75 43.72 -32.61
CA ASP A 17 28.36 43.83 -32.16
C ASP A 17 28.29 42.97 -30.88
N GLY A 18 27.55 43.23 -29.81
CA GLY A 18 26.27 43.91 -29.63
C GLY A 18 25.53 43.06 -28.59
N ASP A 19 25.22 43.66 -27.45
CA ASP A 19 24.75 43.05 -26.20
C ASP A 19 23.36 42.37 -26.30
N GLY A 20 23.10 41.42 -25.40
CA GLY A 20 21.86 40.65 -25.31
C GLY A 20 21.84 39.66 -24.15
N SER A 21 21.83 40.18 -22.92
CA SER A 21 21.84 39.50 -21.62
C SER A 21 20.69 38.50 -21.36
N GLY A 22 21.01 37.37 -20.71
CA GLY A 22 20.11 36.51 -19.92
C GLY A 22 20.85 35.91 -18.72
N PRO A 23 20.25 35.81 -17.51
CA PRO A 23 21.01 35.65 -16.28
C PRO A 23 21.40 34.20 -15.94
N SER A 24 22.62 34.11 -15.44
CA SER A 24 23.40 32.93 -15.08
C SER A 24 23.08 32.36 -13.71
N ARG A 25 23.06 31.02 -13.63
CA ARG A 25 23.40 30.25 -12.43
C ARG A 25 24.86 30.53 -12.04
N ARG A 26 25.16 30.84 -10.77
CA ARG A 26 26.48 30.56 -10.18
C ARG A 26 26.43 30.20 -8.69
N VAL A 27 27.04 29.05 -8.46
CA VAL A 27 27.65 28.50 -7.24
C VAL A 27 28.54 29.53 -6.54
N VAL A 28 28.54 29.53 -5.20
CA VAL A 28 29.59 30.16 -4.39
C VAL A 28 30.11 29.17 -3.35
N SER A 29 31.44 29.05 -3.38
CA SER A 29 32.30 28.17 -2.61
C SER A 29 32.39 28.51 -1.12
N ALA A 30 32.75 27.49 -0.35
CA ALA A 30 33.11 27.55 1.06
C ALA A 30 34.34 28.42 1.36
N ALA A 31 34.32 29.11 2.49
CA ALA A 31 35.49 29.65 3.16
C ALA A 31 35.37 29.40 4.67
N LEU A 32 36.35 28.67 5.21
CA LEU A 32 36.60 28.51 6.65
C LEU A 32 37.21 29.79 7.23
N VAL A 33 36.71 30.25 8.38
CA VAL A 33 37.45 31.07 9.33
C VAL A 33 37.17 30.57 10.75
N SER A 34 38.23 30.15 11.44
CA SER A 34 38.23 29.75 12.85
C SER A 34 38.17 30.97 13.79
N GLY A 35 37.46 30.84 14.93
CA GLY A 35 37.54 31.84 16.00
C GLY A 35 36.66 31.59 17.24
N ILE A 36 37.20 30.81 18.19
CA ILE A 36 37.10 30.95 19.67
C ILE A 36 35.71 30.89 20.37
N VAL A 37 35.54 29.78 21.10
CA VAL A 37 34.96 29.57 22.45
C VAL A 37 33.98 30.63 22.99
N GLY A 38 32.70 30.24 23.04
CA GLY A 38 31.70 30.79 23.94
C GLY A 38 30.74 29.68 24.37
N THR A 39 30.95 29.13 25.55
CA THR A 39 30.01 28.24 26.23
C THR A 39 28.69 28.97 26.44
N ALA A 40 27.66 28.56 25.71
CA ALA A 40 26.27 28.75 26.10
C ALA A 40 25.61 27.38 26.06
N LEU A 41 25.42 26.79 27.25
CA LEU A 41 24.43 25.76 27.51
C LEU A 41 23.06 26.35 27.17
N GLY A 42 22.70 26.32 25.89
CA GLY A 42 21.35 26.53 25.42
C GLY A 42 20.58 25.25 25.63
N ALA A 43 20.14 24.98 26.86
CA ALA A 43 18.98 24.13 27.07
C ALA A 43 17.80 24.87 26.42
N THR A 44 17.55 24.59 25.14
CA THR A 44 16.28 24.95 24.52
C THR A 44 15.22 24.18 25.29
N ALA A 45 14.47 24.89 26.13
CA ALA A 45 13.30 24.31 26.77
C ALA A 45 12.47 23.65 25.67
N PRO A 46 12.10 22.35 25.80
CA PRO A 46 11.22 21.72 24.83
C PRO A 46 9.99 22.62 24.68
N SER A 47 9.59 22.87 23.43
CA SER A 47 8.44 23.73 23.20
C SER A 47 7.24 23.10 23.89
N ALA A 48 6.50 23.87 24.70
CA ALA A 48 5.34 23.40 25.47
C ALA A 48 4.24 22.73 24.61
N TRP A 49 4.39 22.76 23.28
CA TRP A 49 3.53 22.10 22.31
C TRP A 49 3.90 20.65 22.05
N ALA A 50 5.20 20.32 22.04
CA ALA A 50 5.65 18.94 21.92
C ALA A 50 5.16 18.15 23.13
N ASP A 51 5.31 18.70 24.34
CA ASP A 51 4.90 18.06 25.61
C ASP A 51 3.38 17.84 25.76
N GLU A 52 2.55 18.56 25.00
CA GLU A 52 1.09 18.44 25.06
C GLU A 52 0.62 17.09 24.46
N TRP A 53 1.36 16.56 23.48
CA TRP A 53 0.93 15.44 22.64
C TRP A 53 1.93 14.27 22.54
N SER A 54 3.21 14.49 22.85
CA SER A 54 4.32 13.58 22.49
C SER A 54 4.38 12.26 23.27
N VAL A 55 3.92 12.24 24.52
CA VAL A 55 4.06 11.07 25.40
C VAL A 55 2.74 10.78 26.11
N PRO A 56 2.14 9.59 25.89
CA PRO A 56 1.02 9.10 26.71
C PRO A 56 1.41 9.06 28.19
N ARG A 57 0.53 9.51 29.08
CA ARG A 57 0.77 9.47 30.53
C ARG A 57 0.05 8.27 31.14
N PRO A 58 0.71 7.43 31.96
CA PRO A 58 0.04 6.33 32.64
C PRO A 58 -0.95 6.86 33.68
N ARG A 59 -2.16 6.29 33.75
CA ARG A 59 -3.22 6.71 34.70
C ARG A 59 -3.10 6.19 36.14
N ARG A 60 -2.00 5.57 36.55
CA ARG A 60 -1.98 4.66 37.70
C ARG A 60 -2.42 5.26 39.05
N ALA A 61 -3.34 4.56 39.71
CA ALA A 61 -3.46 4.55 41.16
C ALA A 61 -2.40 3.59 41.75
N PRO A 62 -1.67 3.95 42.82
CA PRO A 62 -0.68 3.06 43.42
C PRO A 62 -1.32 1.80 44.02
N GLY A 63 -0.80 0.60 43.69
CA GLY A 63 -1.01 -0.62 44.48
C GLY A 63 -1.91 -1.74 43.93
N GLY A 64 -2.50 -1.63 42.73
CA GLY A 64 -3.30 -2.71 42.12
C GLY A 64 -2.49 -3.67 41.23
N ARG A 65 -2.80 -4.99 41.26
CA ARG A 65 -2.34 -5.94 40.22
C ARG A 65 -2.87 -5.46 38.86
N ARG A 66 -1.99 -5.29 37.86
CA ARG A 66 -2.38 -5.01 36.47
C ARG A 66 -3.24 -6.18 35.97
N ASP A 67 -4.40 -5.88 35.37
CA ASP A 67 -5.12 -6.86 34.56
C ASP A 67 -4.17 -7.31 33.44
N ARG A 68 -4.10 -8.62 33.17
CA ARG A 68 -3.19 -9.16 32.17
C ARG A 68 -3.57 -8.75 30.75
N ALA A 69 -4.83 -8.39 30.52
CA ALA A 69 -5.28 -7.82 29.26
C ALA A 69 -4.92 -6.34 29.10
N HIS A 70 -4.56 -5.63 30.18
CA HIS A 70 -4.38 -4.19 30.11
C HIS A 70 -3.17 -3.77 29.27
N ASN A 71 -3.40 -2.83 28.36
CA ASN A 71 -2.34 -2.12 27.63
C ASN A 71 -2.53 -0.61 27.86
N ASP A 72 -1.43 0.15 28.05
CA ASP A 72 -1.49 1.61 28.10
C ASP A 72 -1.76 2.21 26.69
N VAL A 73 -1.26 1.53 25.65
CA VAL A 73 -1.42 1.86 24.23
C VAL A 73 -2.00 0.67 23.46
N LEU A 74 -2.92 0.92 22.54
CA LEU A 74 -3.41 -0.07 21.58
C LEU A 74 -3.17 0.45 20.15
N PHE A 75 -2.34 -0.26 19.38
CA PHE A 75 -2.28 -0.07 17.93
C PHE A 75 -3.38 -0.89 17.25
N VAL A 76 -4.05 -0.33 16.25
CA VAL A 76 -5.08 -0.99 15.45
C VAL A 76 -4.71 -0.87 13.97
N GLY A 77 -4.29 -1.99 13.38
CA GLY A 77 -3.90 -2.17 11.97
C GLY A 77 -4.80 -3.17 11.25
N ALA A 78 -4.54 -3.41 9.97
CA ALA A 78 -5.31 -4.32 9.14
C ALA A 78 -4.60 -5.66 8.94
N HIS A 79 -3.30 -5.64 8.66
CA HIS A 79 -2.48 -6.82 8.35
C HIS A 79 -1.20 -6.87 9.20
N PRO A 80 -0.60 -8.06 9.36
CA PRO A 80 0.67 -8.22 10.05
C PRO A 80 1.79 -7.52 9.27
N ASP A 81 2.34 -6.42 9.82
CA ASP A 81 3.37 -5.50 9.29
C ASP A 81 3.01 -4.01 9.42
N ASP A 82 1.71 -3.69 9.56
CA ASP A 82 1.20 -2.33 9.64
C ASP A 82 1.76 -1.53 10.84
N GLU A 83 2.11 -2.21 11.92
CA GLU A 83 2.67 -1.64 13.14
C GLU A 83 4.19 -1.43 13.07
N ALA A 84 4.87 -2.05 12.09
CA ALA A 84 6.32 -2.16 12.04
C ALA A 84 7.02 -0.79 12.04
N GLY A 85 6.45 0.20 11.33
CA GLY A 85 7.00 1.56 11.25
C GLY A 85 6.72 2.43 12.47
N ASN A 86 6.17 1.88 13.55
CA ASN A 86 5.99 2.56 14.84
C ASN A 86 6.63 1.81 16.02
N LEU A 87 7.35 0.71 15.74
CA LEU A 87 8.03 -0.05 16.80
C LEU A 87 9.09 0.78 17.50
N SER A 88 9.74 1.73 16.80
CA SER A 88 10.65 2.69 17.41
C SER A 88 9.95 3.56 18.47
N THR A 89 8.73 4.03 18.19
CA THR A 89 7.90 4.78 19.14
C THR A 89 7.46 3.93 20.32
N PHE A 90 6.89 2.74 20.07
CA PHE A 90 6.35 1.89 21.12
C PHE A 90 7.44 1.39 22.07
N GLY A 91 8.60 1.03 21.52
CA GLY A 91 9.77 0.65 22.30
C GLY A 91 10.29 1.78 23.19
N GLN A 92 10.41 3.00 22.65
CA GLN A 92 10.78 4.17 23.44
C GLN A 92 9.78 4.47 24.56
N TRP A 93 8.49 4.39 24.28
CA TRP A 93 7.43 4.57 25.28
C TRP A 93 7.49 3.52 26.40
N ARG A 94 7.82 2.27 26.06
CA ARG A 94 8.08 1.22 27.06
C ARG A 94 9.32 1.55 27.91
N GLU A 95 10.45 1.80 27.26
CA GLU A 95 11.74 1.97 27.93
C GLU A 95 11.79 3.22 28.81
N GLN A 96 11.29 4.35 28.31
CA GLN A 96 11.40 5.65 28.98
C GLN A 96 10.24 5.93 29.95
N HIS A 97 9.07 5.31 29.73
CA HIS A 97 7.84 5.64 30.48
C HIS A 97 7.12 4.42 31.08
N GLY A 98 7.59 3.20 30.83
CA GLY A 98 7.00 1.98 31.39
C GLY A 98 5.59 1.67 30.86
N LEU A 99 5.26 2.19 29.68
CA LEU A 99 3.99 1.98 28.99
C LEU A 99 3.95 0.58 28.35
N SER A 100 2.84 -0.13 28.48
CA SER A 100 2.60 -1.35 27.70
C SER A 100 1.83 -1.06 26.43
N THR A 101 2.26 -1.64 25.32
CA THR A 101 1.55 -1.58 24.04
C THR A 101 0.97 -2.95 23.70
N GLY A 102 -0.25 -2.98 23.18
CA GLY A 102 -0.82 -4.14 22.49
C GLY A 102 -1.13 -3.80 21.05
N VAL A 103 -1.23 -4.83 20.22
CA VAL A 103 -1.54 -4.73 18.79
C VAL A 103 -2.87 -5.44 18.52
N LEU A 104 -3.73 -4.80 17.75
CA LEU A 104 -4.90 -5.41 17.12
C LEU A 104 -4.68 -5.41 15.61
N THR A 105 -4.77 -6.58 15.01
CA THR A 105 -4.63 -6.79 13.57
C THR A 105 -5.91 -7.45 13.07
N VAL A 106 -6.62 -6.79 12.15
CA VAL A 106 -7.97 -7.24 11.74
C VAL A 106 -7.93 -8.62 11.06
N THR A 107 -6.91 -8.84 10.23
CA THR A 107 -6.67 -10.07 9.45
C THR A 107 -5.35 -10.72 9.86
N ARG A 108 -4.97 -11.83 9.22
CA ARG A 108 -3.62 -12.41 9.33
C ARG A 108 -2.80 -12.26 8.05
N GLY A 109 -3.24 -11.42 7.11
CA GLY A 109 -2.49 -11.15 5.89
C GLY A 109 -2.46 -12.32 4.90
N GLU A 110 -3.42 -13.23 4.98
CA GLU A 110 -3.52 -14.45 4.16
C GLU A 110 -3.81 -14.20 2.67
N GLY A 111 -4.29 -13.00 2.32
CA GLY A 111 -4.61 -12.56 0.97
C GLY A 111 -3.44 -11.88 0.26
N GLY A 112 -2.33 -11.64 0.96
CA GLY A 112 -1.11 -11.03 0.41
C GLY A 112 -0.27 -11.99 -0.45
N GLY A 113 0.77 -11.42 -1.08
CA GLY A 113 1.80 -12.22 -1.75
C GLY A 113 2.77 -12.88 -0.75
N ASN A 114 3.49 -13.90 -1.21
CA ASN A 114 4.51 -14.61 -0.42
C ASN A 114 5.87 -14.60 -1.14
N ALA A 115 6.83 -13.84 -0.61
CA ALA A 115 8.16 -13.70 -1.21
C ALA A 115 9.02 -14.97 -1.12
N VAL A 116 8.78 -15.85 -0.13
CA VAL A 116 9.72 -16.95 0.19
C VAL A 116 9.14 -18.35 0.06
N GLY A 117 7.84 -18.49 -0.13
CA GLY A 117 7.19 -19.80 -0.21
C GLY A 117 5.95 -19.84 -1.11
N PRO A 118 5.37 -21.03 -1.31
CA PRO A 118 4.14 -21.22 -2.08
C PRO A 118 2.86 -21.13 -1.25
N GLU A 119 2.97 -21.00 0.09
CA GLU A 119 1.82 -20.91 1.00
C GLU A 119 0.97 -19.67 0.71
N GLU A 120 -0.35 -19.85 0.74
CA GLU A 120 -1.38 -18.81 0.55
C GLU A 120 -2.56 -19.10 1.47
N GLY A 121 -3.47 -18.15 1.64
CA GLY A 121 -4.67 -18.37 2.43
C GLY A 121 -4.31 -18.66 3.89
N PRO A 122 -5.15 -19.44 4.61
CA PRO A 122 -4.96 -19.67 6.04
C PRO A 122 -3.54 -20.15 6.45
N PRO A 123 -2.87 -21.07 5.72
CA PRO A 123 -1.47 -21.42 5.98
C PRO A 123 -0.50 -20.23 6.00
N LEU A 124 -0.61 -19.31 5.03
CA LEU A 124 0.21 -18.09 5.01
C LEU A 124 -0.10 -17.17 6.19
N GLY A 125 -1.39 -17.05 6.54
CA GLY A 125 -1.82 -16.24 7.68
C GLY A 125 -1.21 -16.70 9.01
N LEU A 126 -1.06 -18.01 9.22
CA LEU A 126 -0.41 -18.54 10.43
C LEU A 126 1.10 -18.23 10.45
N ILE A 127 1.78 -18.29 9.30
CA ILE A 127 3.18 -17.88 9.18
C ILE A 127 3.33 -16.39 9.52
N ARG A 128 2.46 -15.54 8.97
CA ARG A 128 2.50 -14.09 9.21
C ARG A 128 2.18 -13.69 10.65
N GLU A 129 1.33 -14.45 11.35
CA GLU A 129 1.14 -14.27 12.79
C GLU A 129 2.45 -14.51 13.56
N ASP A 130 3.20 -15.57 13.22
CA ASP A 130 4.49 -15.84 13.86
C ASP A 130 5.51 -14.74 13.57
N GLU A 131 5.57 -14.24 12.32
CA GLU A 131 6.44 -13.12 11.92
C GLU A 131 6.12 -11.84 12.68
N GLU A 132 4.84 -11.47 12.80
CA GLU A 132 4.42 -10.26 13.54
C GLU A 132 4.73 -10.38 15.02
N ARG A 133 4.43 -11.53 15.64
CA ARG A 133 4.75 -11.76 17.04
C ARG A 133 6.26 -11.69 17.32
N GLU A 134 7.09 -12.20 16.41
CA GLU A 134 8.53 -12.06 16.51
C GLU A 134 8.97 -10.60 16.36
N ALA A 135 8.45 -9.88 15.35
CA ALA A 135 8.78 -8.48 15.08
C ALA A 135 8.42 -7.56 16.25
N VAL A 136 7.17 -7.58 16.71
CA VAL A 136 6.69 -6.69 17.78
C VAL A 136 7.35 -6.99 19.13
N GLY A 137 7.88 -8.20 19.30
CA GLY A 137 8.67 -8.61 20.46
C GLY A 137 9.92 -7.74 20.69
N PHE A 138 10.51 -7.17 19.62
CA PHE A 138 11.63 -6.22 19.73
C PHE A 138 11.25 -4.92 20.46
N ALA A 139 9.98 -4.51 20.40
CA ALA A 139 9.46 -3.38 21.17
C ALA A 139 8.89 -3.79 22.54
N GLY A 140 9.00 -5.08 22.91
CA GLY A 140 8.45 -5.65 24.15
C GLY A 140 6.93 -5.79 24.16
N ILE A 141 6.32 -6.01 22.99
CA ILE A 141 4.87 -6.20 22.83
C ILE A 141 4.55 -7.70 22.90
N ASP A 142 3.80 -8.12 23.92
CA ASP A 142 3.44 -9.53 24.14
C ASP A 142 1.98 -9.87 23.74
N ASN A 143 1.18 -8.85 23.45
CA ASN A 143 -0.26 -8.97 23.24
C ASN A 143 -0.62 -8.54 21.82
N VAL A 144 -0.86 -9.52 20.95
CA VAL A 144 -1.29 -9.33 19.54
C VAL A 144 -2.63 -10.05 19.35
N TYR A 145 -3.69 -9.28 19.10
CA TYR A 145 -5.06 -9.76 18.97
C TYR A 145 -5.48 -9.77 17.50
N TYR A 146 -6.10 -10.86 17.06
CA TYR A 146 -6.66 -10.96 15.71
C TYR A 146 -8.19 -10.98 15.75
N LEU A 147 -8.86 -10.50 14.70
CA LEU A 147 -10.33 -10.56 14.56
C LEU A 147 -10.83 -11.72 13.70
N ASP A 148 -9.92 -12.47 13.07
CA ASP A 148 -10.20 -13.56 12.13
C ASP A 148 -11.09 -13.11 10.96
N LYS A 149 -10.88 -11.88 10.48
CA LYS A 149 -11.49 -11.39 9.23
C LYS A 149 -10.61 -11.80 8.05
N PRO A 150 -11.21 -12.16 6.90
CA PRO A 150 -10.43 -12.59 5.75
C PRO A 150 -9.67 -11.41 5.16
N ASP A 151 -8.38 -11.63 4.90
CA ASP A 151 -7.65 -10.86 3.90
C ASP A 151 -7.83 -11.55 2.54
N PHE A 152 -8.10 -10.79 1.50
CA PHE A 152 -8.50 -11.32 0.19
C PHE A 152 -7.50 -10.92 -0.89
N TRP A 153 -7.54 -9.69 -1.39
CA TRP A 153 -6.55 -9.17 -2.34
C TRP A 153 -6.37 -7.66 -2.14
N TYR A 154 -5.30 -7.13 -2.74
CA TYR A 154 -5.00 -5.70 -2.68
C TYR A 154 -6.07 -4.87 -3.40
N THR A 155 -6.84 -4.09 -2.63
CA THR A 155 -7.86 -3.16 -3.15
C THR A 155 -7.69 -1.77 -2.54
N LEU A 156 -8.20 -0.73 -3.19
CA LEU A 156 -8.34 0.61 -2.60
C LEU A 156 -9.73 0.88 -2.03
N SER A 157 -10.65 -0.09 -2.11
CA SER A 157 -12.07 0.11 -1.80
C SER A 157 -12.39 -0.18 -0.34
N GLY A 158 -12.47 0.88 0.47
CA GLY A 158 -13.04 0.80 1.83
C GLY A 158 -14.45 0.18 1.87
N PRO A 159 -15.37 0.52 0.95
CA PRO A 159 -16.71 -0.08 0.89
C PRO A 159 -16.70 -1.59 0.62
N LEU A 160 -15.86 -2.07 -0.31
CA LEU A 160 -15.72 -3.51 -0.56
C LEU A 160 -15.19 -4.22 0.69
N THR A 161 -14.14 -3.68 1.31
CA THR A 161 -13.62 -4.21 2.58
C THR A 161 -14.70 -4.21 3.67
N ALA A 162 -15.57 -3.20 3.73
CA ALA A 162 -16.63 -3.10 4.74
C ALA A 162 -17.68 -4.19 4.59
N ALA A 163 -18.02 -4.55 3.35
CA ALA A 163 -18.90 -5.67 3.07
C ALA A 163 -18.25 -7.01 3.46
N ILE A 164 -16.98 -7.23 3.08
CA ILE A 164 -16.28 -8.49 3.32
C ILE A 164 -15.98 -8.73 4.80
N TRP A 165 -15.58 -7.69 5.53
CA TRP A 165 -15.29 -7.80 6.95
C TRP A 165 -16.53 -7.80 7.82
N ASP A 166 -17.73 -7.51 7.31
CA ASP A 166 -18.89 -7.16 8.14
C ASP A 166 -18.49 -6.04 9.11
N ALA A 167 -18.55 -4.80 8.61
CA ALA A 167 -18.08 -3.62 9.34
C ALA A 167 -18.72 -3.47 10.73
N ASP A 168 -19.98 -3.90 10.91
CA ASP A 168 -20.68 -3.82 12.19
C ASP A 168 -20.13 -4.83 13.21
N ASP A 169 -19.93 -6.10 12.82
CA ASP A 169 -19.29 -7.10 13.70
C ASP A 169 -17.84 -6.72 14.00
N THR A 170 -17.11 -6.20 13.00
CA THR A 170 -15.73 -5.77 13.17
C THR A 170 -15.64 -4.60 14.15
N LEU A 171 -16.50 -3.59 14.00
CA LEU A 171 -16.61 -2.46 14.92
C LEU A 171 -16.94 -2.92 16.35
N GLU A 172 -17.90 -3.84 16.49
CA GLU A 172 -18.29 -4.41 17.79
C GLU A 172 -17.09 -5.03 18.50
N ARG A 173 -16.28 -5.81 17.78
CA ARG A 173 -15.09 -6.47 18.33
C ARG A 173 -13.99 -5.49 18.71
N ILE A 174 -13.73 -4.46 17.91
CA ILE A 174 -12.76 -3.41 18.27
C ILE A 174 -13.21 -2.69 19.54
N VAL A 175 -14.51 -2.35 19.66
CA VAL A 175 -15.08 -1.78 20.89
C VAL A 175 -14.91 -2.71 22.09
N ARG A 176 -15.15 -4.01 21.90
CA ARG A 176 -14.94 -5.04 22.94
C ARG A 176 -13.48 -5.05 23.39
N LEU A 177 -12.53 -5.01 22.45
CA LEU A 177 -11.11 -5.04 22.79
C LEU A 177 -10.68 -3.80 23.56
N ILE A 178 -11.14 -2.61 23.17
CA ILE A 178 -10.84 -1.37 23.90
C ILE A 178 -11.38 -1.44 25.33
N ARG A 179 -12.58 -2.00 25.54
CA ARG A 179 -13.14 -2.20 26.89
C ARG A 179 -12.42 -3.28 27.69
N ALA A 180 -11.87 -4.30 27.02
CA ALA A 180 -11.13 -5.39 27.66
C ALA A 180 -9.71 -5.00 28.06
N THR A 181 -9.03 -4.27 27.19
CA THR A 181 -7.61 -3.90 27.34
C THR A 181 -7.43 -2.50 27.94
N THR A 182 -8.48 -1.68 27.99
CA THR A 182 -8.53 -0.38 28.67
C THR A 182 -7.39 0.59 28.30
N PRO A 183 -7.06 0.80 27.01
CA PRO A 183 -5.96 1.66 26.59
C PRO A 183 -6.21 3.14 26.86
N ASP A 184 -5.19 3.86 27.31
CA ASP A 184 -5.25 5.32 27.43
C ASP A 184 -5.03 6.01 26.07
N THR A 185 -4.26 5.38 25.19
CA THR A 185 -3.99 5.85 23.82
C THR A 185 -4.36 4.77 22.81
N VAL A 186 -5.06 5.16 21.75
CA VAL A 186 -5.26 4.31 20.56
C VAL A 186 -4.47 4.93 19.40
N VAL A 187 -3.70 4.11 18.70
CA VAL A 187 -2.96 4.47 17.48
C VAL A 187 -3.54 3.65 16.34
N THR A 188 -3.74 4.25 15.17
CA THR A 188 -4.25 3.56 13.98
C THR A 188 -3.65 4.13 12.70
N MET A 189 -4.04 3.57 11.55
CA MET A 189 -3.59 3.99 10.23
C MET A 189 -4.23 5.34 9.82
N ASP A 190 -3.85 5.85 8.65
CA ASP A 190 -4.55 6.98 8.01
C ASP A 190 -5.91 6.51 7.45
N PRO A 191 -7.06 7.10 7.83
CA PRO A 191 -8.37 6.68 7.33
C PRO A 191 -8.69 7.13 5.90
N ARG A 192 -7.86 7.99 5.29
CA ARG A 192 -8.13 8.61 3.98
C ARG A 192 -7.93 7.64 2.82
N PRO A 193 -8.73 7.74 1.74
CA PRO A 193 -8.70 6.79 0.63
C PRO A 193 -7.55 6.97 -0.38
N PHE A 194 -6.79 8.06 -0.31
CA PHE A 194 -5.75 8.32 -1.32
C PHE A 194 -4.46 7.53 -1.03
N ASN A 195 -3.98 6.78 -2.04
CA ASN A 195 -2.77 5.96 -1.96
C ASN A 195 -2.76 5.05 -0.72
N GLN A 196 -3.93 4.49 -0.39
CA GLN A 196 -4.14 3.65 0.78
C GLN A 196 -4.95 2.42 0.44
N HIS A 197 -4.50 1.29 0.97
CA HIS A 197 -5.20 0.02 0.87
C HIS A 197 -6.57 0.08 1.58
N GLY A 198 -7.62 -0.49 0.99
CA GLY A 198 -8.99 -0.49 1.52
C GLY A 198 -9.07 -1.08 2.93
N GLY A 199 -8.28 -2.11 3.21
CA GLY A 199 -8.10 -2.67 4.56
C GLY A 199 -7.58 -1.66 5.58
N HIS A 200 -6.59 -0.83 5.20
CA HIS A 200 -6.01 0.19 6.09
C HIS A 200 -7.03 1.28 6.36
N GLN A 201 -7.70 1.75 5.30
CA GLN A 201 -8.75 2.76 5.40
C GLN A 201 -9.83 2.30 6.36
N LEU A 202 -10.39 1.10 6.16
CA LEU A 202 -11.48 0.61 6.97
C LEU A 202 -11.04 0.32 8.41
N SER A 203 -9.88 -0.31 8.62
CA SER A 203 -9.35 -0.56 9.97
C SER A 203 -9.23 0.76 10.76
N ALA A 204 -8.67 1.80 10.14
CA ALA A 204 -8.59 3.13 10.76
C ALA A 204 -9.95 3.76 11.04
N ARG A 205 -10.88 3.71 10.07
CA ARG A 205 -12.24 4.24 10.25
C ARG A 205 -12.94 3.55 11.43
N LEU A 206 -12.86 2.23 11.52
CA LEU A 206 -13.47 1.45 12.61
C LEU A 206 -12.78 1.69 13.95
N ALA A 207 -11.44 1.84 13.98
CA ALA A 207 -10.70 2.20 15.19
C ALA A 207 -11.11 3.59 15.72
N ILE A 208 -11.31 4.56 14.83
CA ILE A 208 -11.78 5.91 15.16
C ILE A 208 -13.19 5.87 15.75
N GLU A 209 -14.12 5.12 15.13
CA GLU A 209 -15.47 4.94 15.67
C GLU A 209 -15.44 4.24 17.04
N ALA A 210 -14.67 3.15 17.14
CA ALA A 210 -14.54 2.36 18.36
C ALA A 210 -13.98 3.17 19.53
N PHE A 211 -13.02 4.07 19.27
CA PHE A 211 -12.45 4.96 20.28
C PHE A 211 -13.53 5.77 21.01
N PHE A 212 -14.52 6.29 20.28
CA PHE A 212 -15.63 7.04 20.88
C PHE A 212 -16.69 6.12 21.49
N LEU A 213 -17.04 5.02 20.80
CA LEU A 213 -18.11 4.11 21.21
C LEU A 213 -17.76 3.26 22.45
N ALA A 214 -16.48 2.95 22.67
CA ALA A 214 -16.04 2.19 23.84
C ALA A 214 -16.43 2.85 25.16
N GLY A 215 -16.52 4.19 25.19
CA GLY A 215 -16.95 4.97 26.34
C GLY A 215 -18.47 5.17 26.47
N ASP A 216 -19.26 4.84 25.44
CA ASP A 216 -20.74 4.95 25.49
C ASP A 216 -21.36 3.63 26.01
N PRO A 217 -22.01 3.60 27.18
CA PRO A 217 -22.66 2.39 27.71
C PRO A 217 -23.84 1.87 26.87
N ARG A 218 -24.34 2.66 25.92
CA ARG A 218 -25.45 2.28 25.02
C ARG A 218 -24.95 1.55 23.78
N ALA A 219 -23.71 1.79 23.35
CA ALA A 219 -23.10 1.10 22.22
C ALA A 219 -22.76 -0.33 22.59
N PHE A 220 -23.21 -1.31 21.79
CA PHE A 220 -22.98 -2.74 22.01
C PHE A 220 -23.29 -3.16 23.47
N ARG A 221 -24.51 -2.87 23.91
CA ARG A 221 -24.94 -2.99 25.33
C ARG A 221 -24.77 -4.41 25.92
N SER A 222 -24.79 -5.44 25.09
CA SER A 222 -24.50 -6.83 25.49
C SER A 222 -23.12 -6.98 26.14
N GLN A 223 -22.10 -6.26 25.64
CA GLN A 223 -20.75 -6.28 26.22
C GLN A 223 -20.74 -5.81 27.68
N ILE A 224 -21.61 -4.86 28.03
CA ILE A 224 -21.73 -4.35 29.41
C ILE A 224 -22.62 -5.27 30.24
N THR A 225 -23.80 -5.60 29.72
CA THR A 225 -24.87 -6.27 30.48
C THR A 225 -24.75 -7.78 30.56
N GLN A 226 -24.05 -8.41 29.61
CA GLN A 226 -23.87 -9.88 29.54
C GLN A 226 -22.41 -10.28 29.71
N GLU A 227 -21.47 -9.55 29.10
CA GLU A 227 -20.03 -9.90 29.16
C GLU A 227 -19.28 -9.23 30.33
N GLY A 228 -19.94 -8.32 31.04
CA GLY A 228 -19.43 -7.69 32.27
C GLY A 228 -18.34 -6.63 32.05
N TYR A 229 -18.15 -6.14 30.82
CA TYR A 229 -17.23 -5.04 30.55
C TYR A 229 -17.75 -3.72 31.14
N ARG A 230 -16.83 -2.76 31.35
CA ARG A 230 -17.17 -1.39 31.71
C ARG A 230 -16.97 -0.48 30.49
N PRO A 231 -17.74 0.60 30.35
CA PRO A 231 -17.41 1.63 29.38
C PRO A 231 -16.00 2.16 29.66
N HIS A 232 -15.18 2.26 28.61
CA HIS A 232 -13.81 2.73 28.72
C HIS A 232 -13.59 3.90 27.77
N ARG A 233 -13.20 5.05 28.33
CA ARG A 233 -12.98 6.27 27.56
C ARG A 233 -11.48 6.52 27.45
N ALA A 234 -10.90 6.08 26.34
CA ALA A 234 -9.52 6.40 25.98
C ALA A 234 -9.33 7.92 25.84
N ARG A 235 -8.09 8.37 26.04
CA ARG A 235 -7.74 9.80 26.12
C ARG A 235 -7.25 10.34 24.79
N LEU A 236 -6.36 9.61 24.13
CA LEU A 236 -5.62 10.07 22.95
C LEU A 236 -5.91 9.13 21.78
N LEU A 237 -6.22 9.70 20.61
CA LEU A 237 -6.37 8.97 19.36
C LEU A 237 -5.41 9.55 18.33
N LEU A 238 -4.55 8.69 17.81
CA LEU A 238 -3.49 9.02 16.86
C LEU A 238 -3.68 8.26 15.57
N ALA A 239 -3.47 8.92 14.43
CA ALA A 239 -3.35 8.26 13.14
C ALA A 239 -1.92 8.41 12.63
N GLN A 240 -1.34 7.34 12.09
CA GLN A 240 -0.06 7.39 11.37
C GLN A 240 -0.08 8.47 10.29
N ASN A 241 1.05 9.14 10.09
CA ASN A 241 1.19 10.19 9.09
C ASN A 241 2.51 10.10 8.33
N TYR A 242 2.50 9.42 7.19
CA TYR A 242 3.68 9.27 6.34
C TYR A 242 4.07 10.55 5.56
N GLY A 243 3.25 11.60 5.59
CA GLY A 243 3.48 12.85 4.87
C GLY A 243 4.69 13.67 5.33
N PHE A 244 5.36 13.25 6.41
CA PHE A 244 6.54 13.90 6.98
C PHE A 244 7.81 13.04 6.91
N GLY A 245 7.78 11.90 6.19
CA GLY A 245 8.89 10.95 6.14
C GLY A 245 10.20 11.51 5.54
N SER A 246 10.14 12.59 4.76
CA SER A 246 11.33 13.25 4.22
C SER A 246 12.08 14.12 5.23
N LEU A 247 11.52 14.32 6.43
CA LEU A 247 12.13 15.11 7.48
C LEU A 247 13.02 14.22 8.35
N LEU A 248 14.30 14.56 8.38
CA LEU A 248 15.32 13.83 9.12
C LEU A 248 15.88 14.67 10.27
N GLY A 249 16.55 14.00 11.19
CA GLY A 249 17.28 14.62 12.30
C GLY A 249 16.46 14.80 13.58
N PRO A 250 17.14 14.88 14.73
CA PRO A 250 16.51 14.96 16.05
C PRO A 250 15.73 16.26 16.30
N ASP A 251 15.97 17.30 15.51
CA ASP A 251 15.28 18.59 15.63
C ASP A 251 13.96 18.64 14.85
N ALA A 252 13.77 17.79 13.84
CA ALA A 252 12.56 17.76 13.03
C ALA A 252 11.27 17.58 13.87
N PRO A 253 11.16 16.62 14.80
CA PRO A 253 9.96 16.41 15.62
C PRO A 253 9.75 17.45 16.72
N LYS A 254 10.73 18.32 17.00
CA LYS A 254 10.59 19.40 18.01
C LYS A 254 9.79 20.59 17.48
N GLN A 255 9.64 20.69 16.16
CA GLN A 255 8.95 21.78 15.50
C GLN A 255 7.44 21.54 15.47
N ARG A 256 6.65 22.63 15.57
CA ARG A 256 5.19 22.51 15.43
C ARG A 256 4.80 22.16 14.00
N ARG A 257 3.91 21.18 13.83
CA ARG A 257 3.45 20.73 12.50
C ARG A 257 1.96 20.52 12.45
N THR A 258 1.39 20.63 11.27
CA THR A 258 -0.02 20.33 11.05
C THR A 258 -0.14 19.48 9.80
N ASP A 259 -1.03 18.50 9.85
CA ASP A 259 -1.41 17.74 8.66
C ASP A 259 -2.02 18.71 7.65
N ARG A 260 -1.46 18.78 6.44
CA ARG A 260 -1.83 19.78 5.44
C ARG A 260 -3.31 19.70 5.04
N ALA A 261 -3.83 18.49 4.91
CA ALA A 261 -5.19 18.22 4.50
C ALA A 261 -6.17 18.53 5.65
N SER A 262 -6.06 17.83 6.77
CA SER A 262 -7.01 18.00 7.88
C SER A 262 -6.81 19.29 8.69
N GLY A 263 -5.62 19.87 8.69
CA GLY A 263 -5.24 20.99 9.56
C GLY A 263 -5.04 20.61 11.03
N LEU A 264 -5.00 19.31 11.34
CA LEU A 264 -4.85 18.81 12.70
C LEU A 264 -3.38 18.85 13.17
N PRO A 265 -3.14 18.95 14.49
CA PRO A 265 -1.79 18.87 15.05
C PRO A 265 -1.10 17.55 14.66
N VAL A 266 0.18 17.65 14.32
CA VAL A 266 1.06 16.50 14.09
C VAL A 266 2.25 16.59 15.03
N PHE A 267 2.59 15.48 15.68
CA PHE A 267 3.84 15.35 16.42
C PHE A 267 4.64 14.16 15.87
N GLY A 268 5.95 14.17 16.13
CA GLY A 268 6.83 13.07 15.75
C GLY A 268 7.60 12.52 16.93
N VAL A 269 8.04 11.28 16.82
CA VAL A 269 8.95 10.61 17.76
C VAL A 269 10.20 10.25 17.00
N PHE A 270 11.34 10.84 17.39
CA PHE A 270 12.60 10.59 16.70
C PHE A 270 13.05 9.14 16.90
N SER A 271 13.29 8.40 15.82
CA SER A 271 13.67 6.99 15.92
C SER A 271 15.15 6.80 16.30
N GLY A 272 15.99 7.82 16.14
CA GLY A 272 17.42 7.74 16.45
C GLY A 272 17.77 7.76 17.93
N VAL A 273 16.80 7.76 18.85
CA VAL A 273 17.06 7.64 20.30
C VAL A 273 17.69 6.29 20.60
N ARG A 274 18.73 6.28 21.45
CA ARG A 274 19.41 5.04 21.86
C ARG A 274 18.53 4.25 22.84
N SER A 275 18.38 2.95 22.59
CA SER A 275 17.87 1.98 23.55
C SER A 275 18.98 1.49 24.47
N GLU A 276 18.74 1.57 25.77
CA GLU A 276 19.57 0.97 26.82
C GLU A 276 19.49 -0.56 26.79
N GLU A 277 18.30 -1.13 26.52
CA GLU A 277 18.08 -2.57 26.46
C GLU A 277 18.81 -3.23 25.28
N HIS A 278 18.70 -2.63 24.09
CA HIS A 278 19.29 -3.20 22.87
C HIS A 278 20.71 -2.70 22.60
N GLY A 279 21.16 -1.65 23.29
CA GLY A 279 22.49 -1.08 23.11
C GLY A 279 22.71 -0.38 21.77
N THR A 280 21.66 -0.12 20.99
CA THR A 280 21.68 0.54 19.66
C THR A 280 20.55 1.58 19.54
N SER A 281 20.39 2.26 18.41
CA SER A 281 19.25 3.19 18.19
C SER A 281 17.94 2.43 17.97
N TRP A 282 16.82 3.03 18.38
CA TRP A 282 15.49 2.48 18.11
C TRP A 282 15.19 2.37 16.61
N ALA A 283 15.81 3.20 15.76
CA ALA A 283 15.78 3.06 14.31
C ALA A 283 16.40 1.73 13.84
N GLN A 284 17.53 1.32 14.44
CA GLN A 284 18.14 0.03 14.12
C GLN A 284 17.28 -1.14 14.65
N VAL A 285 16.74 -1.02 15.87
CA VAL A 285 15.85 -2.03 16.45
C VAL A 285 14.61 -2.23 15.58
N GLU A 286 13.97 -1.15 15.16
CA GLU A 286 12.82 -1.17 14.24
C GLU A 286 13.20 -1.80 12.89
N ARG A 287 14.39 -1.49 12.36
CA ARG A 287 14.88 -2.14 11.13
C ARG A 287 15.06 -3.64 11.31
N ASP A 288 15.64 -4.08 12.41
CA ASP A 288 15.85 -5.50 12.69
C ASP A 288 14.53 -6.25 12.89
N ALA A 289 13.54 -5.61 13.52
CA ALA A 289 12.18 -6.12 13.67
C ALA A 289 11.45 -6.20 12.32
N ALA A 290 11.50 -5.15 11.50
CA ALA A 290 10.86 -5.13 10.18
C ALA A 290 11.39 -6.24 9.26
N ARG A 291 12.65 -6.64 9.41
CA ARG A 291 13.24 -7.74 8.62
C ARG A 291 12.72 -9.13 9.00
N LYS A 292 11.88 -9.25 10.03
CA LYS A 292 11.18 -10.50 10.42
C LYS A 292 9.95 -10.79 9.56
N TYR A 293 9.44 -9.80 8.84
CA TYR A 293 8.40 -9.97 7.82
C TYR A 293 8.98 -10.58 6.54
N VAL A 294 9.44 -11.83 6.62
CA VAL A 294 10.15 -12.52 5.54
C VAL A 294 9.18 -12.82 4.40
N THR A 295 7.95 -13.23 4.69
CA THR A 295 6.90 -13.43 3.67
C THR A 295 6.56 -12.15 2.90
N GLN A 296 6.75 -10.98 3.51
CA GLN A 296 6.60 -9.67 2.86
C GLN A 296 7.82 -9.27 2.00
N GLY A 297 8.85 -10.10 1.94
CA GLY A 297 10.12 -9.79 1.27
C GLY A 297 11.00 -8.80 2.05
N TRP A 298 10.66 -8.47 3.31
CA TRP A 298 11.37 -7.42 4.04
C TRP A 298 12.71 -7.87 4.63
N ALA A 299 13.02 -9.17 4.56
CA ALA A 299 14.35 -9.68 4.88
C ALA A 299 15.46 -9.03 4.04
N ALA A 300 15.13 -8.63 2.80
CA ALA A 300 16.01 -7.95 1.85
C ALA A 300 16.26 -6.47 2.17
N ARG A 301 15.51 -5.87 3.10
CA ARG A 301 15.75 -4.48 3.53
C ARG A 301 17.19 -4.33 4.05
N PRO A 302 17.85 -3.17 3.82
CA PRO A 302 19.19 -2.91 4.31
C PRO A 302 19.34 -3.27 5.79
N ALA A 303 20.37 -4.05 6.09
CA ALA A 303 20.60 -4.60 7.42
C ALA A 303 21.00 -3.57 8.46
N GLN A 304 21.51 -2.41 8.03
CA GLN A 304 22.04 -1.38 8.90
C GLN A 304 21.35 -0.05 8.58
N MET A 305 20.93 0.63 9.64
CA MET A 305 20.50 2.01 9.57
C MET A 305 21.71 2.95 9.69
N PRO A 306 21.62 4.18 9.16
CA PRO A 306 22.64 5.20 9.40
C PRO A 306 22.91 5.40 10.90
N THR A 307 24.18 5.58 11.25
CA THR A 307 24.58 5.90 12.64
C THR A 307 24.55 7.40 12.93
N ASP A 308 24.58 8.22 11.88
CA ASP A 308 24.42 9.67 11.96
C ASP A 308 22.97 10.05 12.26
N PRO A 309 22.66 10.69 13.40
CA PRO A 309 21.30 11.08 13.75
C PRO A 309 20.62 11.99 12.71
N GLU A 310 21.39 12.80 11.98
CA GLU A 310 20.85 13.70 10.94
C GLU A 310 20.32 12.96 9.70
N GLN A 311 20.62 11.66 9.59
CA GLN A 311 20.14 10.79 8.51
C GLN A 311 18.97 9.89 8.94
N LEU A 312 18.51 10.01 10.20
CA LEU A 312 17.42 9.21 10.74
C LEU A 312 16.11 9.98 10.75
N GLY A 313 15.00 9.26 10.53
CA GLY A 313 13.65 9.81 10.47
C GLY A 313 12.96 9.90 11.83
N SER A 314 11.64 10.08 11.78
CA SER A 314 10.75 10.05 12.94
C SER A 314 9.45 9.37 12.57
N ASP A 315 8.80 8.76 13.56
CA ASP A 315 7.45 8.26 13.44
C ASP A 315 6.50 9.44 13.65
N TRP A 316 5.57 9.67 12.75
CA TRP A 316 4.72 10.86 12.78
C TRP A 316 3.26 10.49 12.97
N PHE A 317 2.56 11.27 13.79
CA PHE A 317 1.18 11.01 14.17
C PHE A 317 0.32 12.27 14.08
N THR A 318 -0.81 12.17 13.38
CA THR A 318 -1.89 13.16 13.43
C THR A 318 -2.73 12.94 14.68
N VAL A 319 -2.95 13.99 15.47
CA VAL A 319 -3.78 13.93 16.69
C VAL A 319 -5.24 14.11 16.32
N LEU A 320 -6.00 13.00 16.31
CA LEU A 320 -7.43 12.99 15.98
C LEU A 320 -8.32 13.33 17.18
N ALA A 321 -7.95 12.84 18.37
CA ALA A 321 -8.71 13.09 19.59
C ALA A 321 -7.80 13.24 20.81
N ALA A 322 -8.25 14.07 21.75
CA ALA A 322 -7.57 14.48 22.95
C ALA A 322 -8.54 14.54 24.13
N ASN A 323 -8.14 14.07 25.31
CA ASN A 323 -9.01 14.02 26.50
C ASN A 323 -10.37 13.33 26.19
N GLY A 324 -10.32 12.33 25.31
CA GLY A 324 -11.46 11.58 24.82
C GLY A 324 -12.47 12.42 24.02
N LYS A 325 -12.01 13.47 23.33
CA LYS A 325 -12.82 14.35 22.46
C LYS A 325 -12.07 14.61 21.16
N ALA A 326 -12.79 14.68 20.03
CA ALA A 326 -12.21 15.04 18.75
C ALA A 326 -11.48 16.40 18.80
N VAL A 327 -10.29 16.46 18.21
CA VAL A 327 -9.60 17.73 17.91
C VAL A 327 -10.24 18.29 16.66
N LYS A 328 -10.80 19.50 16.75
CA LYS A 328 -11.55 20.11 15.65
C LYS A 328 -10.64 20.94 14.75
N SER A 329 -10.96 20.96 13.47
CA SER A 329 -10.34 21.83 12.48
C SER A 329 -11.43 22.47 11.59
N LYS A 330 -11.01 23.42 10.75
CA LYS A 330 -11.89 24.09 9.79
C LYS A 330 -12.30 23.10 8.70
N VAL A 331 -13.59 23.00 8.42
CA VAL A 331 -14.12 22.24 7.28
C VAL A 331 -13.97 23.06 6.00
N ARG A 332 -13.50 22.42 4.93
CA ARG A 332 -13.44 22.95 3.57
C ARG A 332 -14.47 22.17 2.74
N PRO A 333 -15.64 22.75 2.41
CA PRO A 333 -16.63 22.07 1.60
C PRO A 333 -16.05 21.67 0.25
N GLN A 334 -16.32 20.44 -0.17
CA GLN A 334 -15.94 19.91 -1.46
C GLN A 334 -17.21 19.47 -2.19
N ASN A 335 -17.46 20.11 -3.32
CA ASN A 335 -18.49 19.72 -4.26
C ASN A 335 -17.82 18.90 -5.36
N GLU A 336 -18.54 17.96 -5.98
CA GLU A 336 -18.05 17.18 -7.14
C GLU A 336 -16.90 16.21 -6.81
N LEU A 337 -17.10 15.39 -5.76
CA LEU A 337 -16.21 14.29 -5.43
C LEU A 337 -16.51 13.04 -6.28
N ARG A 338 -15.48 12.29 -6.65
CA ARG A 338 -15.64 10.93 -7.20
C ARG A 338 -16.25 10.02 -6.11
N PRO A 339 -16.95 8.93 -6.48
CA PRO A 339 -17.74 8.14 -5.54
C PRO A 339 -16.98 7.70 -4.28
N VAL A 340 -15.74 7.18 -4.42
CA VAL A 340 -14.91 6.77 -3.27
C VAL A 340 -14.60 7.91 -2.28
N TYR A 341 -14.41 9.14 -2.75
CA TYR A 341 -14.15 10.30 -1.90
C TYR A 341 -15.44 10.89 -1.32
N ALA A 342 -16.54 10.81 -2.08
CA ALA A 342 -17.86 11.17 -1.59
C ALA A 342 -18.28 10.24 -0.45
N GLU A 343 -18.06 8.93 -0.58
CA GLU A 343 -18.29 7.94 0.47
C GLU A 343 -17.46 8.26 1.72
N PHE A 344 -16.16 8.54 1.56
CA PHE A 344 -15.30 8.92 2.68
C PHE A 344 -15.80 10.21 3.35
N ARG A 345 -16.16 11.25 2.58
CA ARG A 345 -16.75 12.48 3.12
C ARG A 345 -17.98 12.17 3.96
N ASP A 346 -18.91 11.38 3.43
CA ASP A 346 -20.16 11.04 4.12
C ASP A 346 -19.90 10.27 5.42
N TRP A 347 -18.91 9.36 5.42
CA TRP A 347 -18.40 8.73 6.63
C TRP A 347 -17.90 9.76 7.64
N THR A 348 -17.04 10.70 7.22
CA THR A 348 -16.48 11.74 8.13
C THR A 348 -17.56 12.62 8.75
N GLU A 349 -18.62 12.95 7.99
CA GLU A 349 -19.76 13.70 8.49
C GLU A 349 -20.56 12.89 9.53
N ARG A 350 -20.83 11.62 9.23
CA ARG A 350 -21.54 10.69 10.13
C ARG A 350 -20.85 10.54 11.49
N VAL A 351 -19.52 10.44 11.50
CA VAL A 351 -18.74 10.28 12.75
C VAL A 351 -18.38 11.60 13.42
N GLY A 352 -18.79 12.74 12.84
CA GLY A 352 -18.57 14.08 13.42
C GLY A 352 -17.14 14.61 13.28
N LEU A 353 -16.41 14.15 12.26
CA LEU A 353 -15.03 14.55 11.93
C LEU A 353 -14.89 15.13 10.49
N PRO A 354 -15.79 16.02 10.02
CA PRO A 354 -15.88 16.41 8.60
C PRO A 354 -14.62 17.06 8.02
N TRP A 355 -13.73 17.60 8.85
CA TRP A 355 -12.45 18.17 8.39
C TRP A 355 -11.44 17.12 7.91
N LEU A 356 -11.66 15.83 8.19
CA LEU A 356 -10.81 14.76 7.65
C LEU A 356 -10.97 14.59 6.13
N ALA A 357 -12.13 14.97 5.57
CA ALA A 357 -12.38 14.96 4.14
C ALA A 357 -11.73 16.13 3.39
N ASN A 358 -11.18 17.12 4.10
CA ASN A 358 -10.51 18.25 3.47
C ASN A 358 -9.36 17.78 2.58
N ASP A 359 -9.41 18.15 1.29
CA ASP A 359 -8.40 17.83 0.28
C ASP A 359 -8.07 16.33 0.22
N ALA A 360 -9.06 15.46 0.51
CA ALA A 360 -8.89 14.02 0.49
C ALA A 360 -8.80 13.46 -0.94
N GLN A 361 -9.49 14.09 -1.90
CA GLN A 361 -9.38 13.75 -3.31
C GLN A 361 -8.13 14.41 -3.92
N PRO A 362 -7.23 13.64 -4.55
CA PRO A 362 -6.09 14.19 -5.27
C PRO A 362 -6.52 14.85 -6.58
N ASP A 363 -5.65 15.68 -7.13
CA ASP A 363 -5.78 16.14 -8.51
C ASP A 363 -5.41 14.97 -9.45
N TYR A 364 -6.43 14.30 -9.99
CA TYR A 364 -6.24 13.24 -10.97
C TYR A 364 -5.75 13.79 -12.30
N PRO A 365 -4.71 13.22 -12.92
CA PRO A 365 -4.33 13.57 -14.27
C PRO A 365 -5.41 13.12 -15.26
N GLU A 366 -5.35 13.70 -16.47
CA GLU A 366 -6.12 13.17 -17.59
C GLU A 366 -5.62 11.76 -17.91
N ALA A 367 -6.54 10.79 -17.92
CA ALA A 367 -6.22 9.42 -18.29
C ALA A 367 -5.90 9.35 -19.79
N PRO A 368 -4.91 8.55 -20.21
CA PRO A 368 -4.61 8.38 -21.62
C PRO A 368 -5.79 7.73 -22.35
N ALA A 369 -5.85 7.91 -23.67
CA ALA A 369 -6.92 7.38 -24.51
C ALA A 369 -6.35 6.67 -25.73
N THR A 370 -7.03 5.61 -26.20
CA THR A 370 -6.69 4.90 -27.43
C THR A 370 -7.92 4.39 -28.16
N THR A 371 -7.73 3.93 -29.39
CA THR A 371 -8.73 3.22 -30.18
C THR A 371 -8.19 1.84 -30.54
N ILE A 372 -9.00 0.82 -30.31
CA ILE A 372 -8.68 -0.58 -30.61
C ILE A 372 -9.38 -0.92 -31.94
N PRO A 373 -8.63 -1.00 -33.05
CA PRO A 373 -9.21 -1.24 -34.37
C PRO A 373 -9.63 -2.69 -34.56
N GLU A 374 -10.67 -2.90 -35.37
CA GLU A 374 -11.00 -4.24 -35.90
C GLU A 374 -10.06 -4.60 -37.04
N VAL A 375 -9.48 -5.81 -36.99
CA VAL A 375 -8.70 -6.38 -38.09
C VAL A 375 -9.49 -7.46 -38.83
N ALA A 376 -9.30 -7.53 -40.15
CA ALA A 376 -10.03 -8.46 -41.00
C ALA A 376 -9.65 -9.94 -40.78
N THR A 377 -8.43 -10.18 -40.30
CA THR A 377 -7.89 -11.52 -39.99
C THR A 377 -7.37 -11.50 -38.57
N ALA A 378 -7.72 -12.51 -37.78
CA ALA A 378 -7.18 -12.70 -36.44
C ALA A 378 -5.63 -12.70 -36.46
N PRO A 379 -4.97 -11.97 -35.53
CA PRO A 379 -3.54 -12.10 -35.31
C PRO A 379 -3.11 -13.55 -35.04
N VAL A 380 -1.94 -13.93 -35.55
CA VAL A 380 -1.36 -15.26 -35.33
C VAL A 380 -0.58 -15.25 -34.03
N LEU A 381 -1.10 -15.92 -33.00
CA LEU A 381 -0.45 -16.01 -31.69
C LEU A 381 0.85 -16.82 -31.77
N ASP A 382 1.97 -16.14 -31.97
CA ASP A 382 3.31 -16.72 -31.95
C ASP A 382 4.39 -15.80 -31.37
N GLY A 383 3.98 -14.66 -30.79
CA GLY A 383 4.85 -13.69 -30.14
C GLY A 383 5.60 -12.78 -31.11
N VAL A 384 5.28 -12.82 -32.41
CA VAL A 384 5.91 -11.95 -33.42
C VAL A 384 4.88 -10.96 -33.97
N GLU A 385 5.11 -9.66 -33.75
CA GLU A 385 4.33 -8.61 -34.41
C GLU A 385 4.56 -8.64 -35.92
N ARG A 386 3.50 -8.83 -36.72
CA ARG A 386 3.53 -8.70 -38.18
C ARG A 386 2.77 -7.48 -38.68
N PRO A 387 3.13 -6.96 -39.87
CA PRO A 387 2.41 -5.86 -40.48
C PRO A 387 0.91 -6.14 -40.61
N GLY A 388 0.09 -5.27 -40.01
CA GLY A 388 -1.37 -5.32 -40.10
C GLY A 388 -2.08 -6.10 -38.99
N GLU A 389 -1.37 -6.84 -38.13
CA GLU A 389 -1.98 -7.55 -36.99
C GLU A 389 -2.41 -6.58 -35.88
N TYR A 390 -1.60 -5.53 -35.66
CA TYR A 390 -1.79 -4.54 -34.60
C TYR A 390 -1.74 -3.09 -35.15
N PRO A 391 -2.72 -2.66 -35.97
CA PRO A 391 -2.69 -1.34 -36.60
C PRO A 391 -3.07 -0.18 -35.66
N GLY A 392 -3.43 -0.48 -34.41
CA GLY A 392 -3.77 0.53 -33.40
C GLY A 392 -2.56 1.37 -32.97
N PRO A 393 -2.80 2.50 -32.26
CA PRO A 393 -1.73 3.30 -31.70
C PRO A 393 -0.82 2.47 -30.76
N GLU A 394 0.48 2.75 -30.81
CA GLU A 394 1.42 2.22 -29.84
C GLU A 394 1.26 2.94 -28.50
N LEU A 395 1.12 2.17 -27.42
CA LEU A 395 0.94 2.63 -26.06
C LEU A 395 2.29 2.56 -25.33
N PRO A 396 2.95 3.71 -25.07
CA PRO A 396 4.17 3.70 -24.29
C PRO A 396 3.85 3.45 -22.81
N LEU A 397 4.52 2.50 -22.19
CA LEU A 397 4.46 2.29 -20.74
C LEU A 397 5.56 3.13 -20.09
N VAL A 398 5.24 3.79 -18.99
CA VAL A 398 6.17 4.67 -18.26
C VAL A 398 6.28 4.24 -16.80
N HIS A 399 7.37 4.66 -16.15
CA HIS A 399 7.61 4.38 -14.73
C HIS A 399 6.40 4.75 -13.87
N TRP A 400 5.97 3.80 -13.06
CA TRP A 400 4.86 3.94 -12.14
C TRP A 400 5.31 3.78 -10.68
N GLN A 401 6.02 2.70 -10.37
CA GLN A 401 6.42 2.37 -8.99
C GLN A 401 7.78 1.68 -8.99
N GLY A 402 8.48 1.75 -7.84
CA GLY A 402 9.74 1.07 -7.64
C GLY A 402 10.94 1.95 -7.92
N GLU A 403 12.11 1.33 -8.07
CA GLU A 403 13.31 2.05 -8.50
C GLU A 403 13.08 2.67 -9.87
N LYS A 404 13.65 3.85 -10.11
CA LYS A 404 13.55 4.51 -11.41
C LYS A 404 14.84 4.28 -12.18
N THR A 405 14.74 3.53 -13.25
CA THR A 405 15.88 3.06 -14.04
C THR A 405 15.90 3.66 -15.45
N GLY A 406 16.91 3.28 -16.24
CA GLY A 406 17.05 3.68 -17.64
C GLY A 406 16.18 2.84 -18.58
N ALA A 407 16.03 3.25 -19.84
CA ALA A 407 15.23 2.50 -20.81
C ALA A 407 15.93 1.21 -21.29
N GLU A 408 17.25 1.14 -21.08
CA GLU A 408 18.09 -0.03 -21.28
C GLU A 408 17.88 -1.11 -20.23
N ASP A 409 17.46 -0.72 -19.02
CA ASP A 409 17.16 -1.60 -17.90
C ASP A 409 15.75 -2.14 -18.08
N VAL A 410 14.73 -1.27 -18.10
CA VAL A 410 13.37 -1.68 -18.49
C VAL A 410 12.67 -0.64 -19.35
N SER A 411 12.09 -1.08 -20.47
CA SER A 411 11.14 -0.29 -21.24
C SER A 411 10.09 -1.17 -21.91
N ALA A 412 8.87 -0.65 -22.08
CA ALA A 412 7.80 -1.42 -22.67
C ALA A 412 6.83 -0.59 -23.52
N THR A 413 6.27 -1.25 -24.52
CA THR A 413 5.19 -0.73 -25.38
C THR A 413 4.12 -1.80 -25.55
N ALA A 414 2.87 -1.37 -25.72
CA ALA A 414 1.76 -2.25 -26.05
C ALA A 414 1.04 -1.79 -27.32
N LYS A 415 0.50 -2.74 -28.08
CA LYS A 415 -0.44 -2.48 -29.18
C LYS A 415 -1.62 -3.43 -29.07
N LEU A 416 -2.78 -2.95 -29.51
CA LEU A 416 -4.03 -3.69 -29.40
C LEU A 416 -4.75 -3.71 -30.74
N SER A 417 -5.47 -4.80 -30.97
CA SER A 417 -6.43 -4.95 -32.06
C SER A 417 -7.57 -5.87 -31.61
N ARG A 418 -8.66 -5.87 -32.37
CA ARG A 418 -9.80 -6.78 -32.19
C ARG A 418 -9.99 -7.60 -33.44
N HIS A 419 -10.45 -8.83 -33.30
CA HIS A 419 -11.05 -9.59 -34.39
C HIS A 419 -12.31 -10.28 -33.88
N GLY A 420 -13.48 -9.86 -34.35
CA GLY A 420 -14.75 -10.38 -33.82
C GLY A 420 -14.87 -10.13 -32.31
N ASP A 421 -15.14 -11.17 -31.52
CA ASP A 421 -15.36 -11.01 -30.07
C ASP A 421 -14.08 -11.19 -29.23
N ASP A 422 -12.92 -11.17 -29.89
CA ASP A 422 -11.61 -11.39 -29.26
C ASP A 422 -10.75 -10.13 -29.31
N LEU A 423 -10.21 -9.75 -28.15
CA LEU A 423 -9.19 -8.71 -27.99
C LEU A 423 -7.80 -9.36 -28.12
N TYR A 424 -6.92 -8.69 -28.86
CA TYR A 424 -5.52 -9.08 -29.01
C TYR A 424 -4.63 -7.98 -28.45
N VAL A 425 -3.66 -8.36 -27.61
CA VAL A 425 -2.71 -7.46 -26.97
C VAL A 425 -1.31 -7.97 -27.23
N PHE A 426 -0.49 -7.16 -27.89
CA PHE A 426 0.93 -7.39 -28.09
C PHE A 426 1.73 -6.45 -27.19
N VAL A 427 2.56 -7.00 -26.31
CA VAL A 427 3.44 -6.23 -25.43
C VAL A 427 4.88 -6.58 -25.74
N LYS A 428 5.69 -5.56 -26.00
CA LYS A 428 7.14 -5.69 -26.18
C LYS A 428 7.83 -5.10 -24.96
N VAL A 429 8.67 -5.90 -24.32
CA VAL A 429 9.47 -5.54 -23.15
C VAL A 429 10.95 -5.66 -23.50
N THR A 430 11.68 -4.57 -23.31
CA THR A 430 13.14 -4.57 -23.19
C THR A 430 13.47 -4.65 -21.72
N ASP A 431 14.34 -5.59 -21.39
CA ASP A 431 14.73 -5.93 -20.04
C ASP A 431 16.18 -6.48 -20.11
N ASP A 432 17.10 -5.93 -19.31
CA ASP A 432 18.51 -6.35 -19.32
C ASP A 432 18.79 -7.55 -18.44
N ARG A 433 17.92 -7.88 -17.49
CA ARG A 433 18.15 -8.98 -16.56
C ARG A 433 16.87 -9.76 -16.24
N ARG A 434 16.94 -11.03 -16.64
CA ARG A 434 15.91 -12.02 -16.37
C ARG A 434 15.67 -12.22 -14.86
N GLY A 435 14.44 -12.00 -14.42
CA GLY A 435 13.91 -12.36 -13.11
C GLY A 435 13.80 -13.87 -12.85
N THR A 436 13.39 -14.21 -11.62
CA THR A 436 13.26 -15.60 -11.17
C THR A 436 12.14 -16.33 -11.90
N ALA A 437 12.44 -17.40 -12.62
CA ALA A 437 11.41 -18.26 -13.20
C ALA A 437 10.65 -19.02 -12.09
N LEU A 438 9.34 -18.81 -12.00
CA LEU A 438 8.46 -19.52 -11.07
C LEU A 438 7.96 -20.84 -11.67
N GLU A 439 7.74 -21.85 -10.84
CA GLU A 439 7.04 -23.07 -11.27
C GLU A 439 5.63 -22.72 -11.77
N GLU A 440 5.09 -23.45 -12.73
CA GLU A 440 3.74 -23.17 -13.26
C GLU A 440 2.66 -23.25 -12.17
N SER A 441 2.82 -24.13 -11.18
CA SER A 441 1.93 -24.20 -10.01
C SER A 441 2.12 -23.06 -9.00
N ASP A 442 3.19 -22.28 -9.13
CA ASP A 442 3.52 -21.06 -8.37
C ASP A 442 3.37 -19.80 -9.25
N ALA A 443 2.90 -19.94 -10.49
CA ALA A 443 2.61 -18.84 -11.42
C ALA A 443 1.28 -18.15 -11.05
N LYS A 444 1.22 -17.75 -9.79
CA LYS A 444 0.19 -16.99 -9.10
C LYS A 444 0.90 -15.81 -8.45
N ARG A 445 0.34 -14.60 -8.52
CA ARG A 445 0.95 -13.34 -8.06
C ARG A 445 2.12 -12.90 -8.95
N HIS A 446 1.77 -12.43 -10.15
CA HIS A 446 2.71 -11.98 -11.20
C HIS A 446 3.72 -10.92 -10.78
N TRP A 447 3.46 -10.12 -9.75
CA TRP A 447 4.38 -9.09 -9.27
C TRP A 447 5.64 -9.61 -8.53
N ARG A 448 5.80 -10.93 -8.41
CA ARG A 448 6.96 -11.59 -7.78
C ARG A 448 8.16 -11.76 -8.72
N THR A 449 7.95 -11.61 -10.02
CA THR A 449 8.99 -11.78 -11.04
C THR A 449 8.62 -10.95 -12.26
N ASP A 450 9.37 -11.08 -13.35
CA ASP A 450 9.07 -10.39 -14.60
C ASP A 450 7.72 -10.86 -15.13
N ALA A 451 6.83 -9.91 -15.37
CA ALA A 451 5.50 -10.23 -15.85
C ALA A 451 4.82 -9.04 -16.51
N VAL A 452 3.79 -9.34 -17.30
CA VAL A 452 2.86 -8.37 -17.86
C VAL A 452 1.51 -8.51 -17.15
N GLU A 453 0.91 -7.41 -16.73
CA GLU A 453 -0.49 -7.38 -16.30
C GLU A 453 -1.35 -6.64 -17.31
N ILE A 454 -2.50 -7.22 -17.66
CA ILE A 454 -3.53 -6.55 -18.46
C ILE A 454 -4.77 -6.42 -17.59
N THR A 455 -5.24 -5.19 -17.40
CA THR A 455 -6.45 -4.89 -16.62
C THR A 455 -7.52 -4.30 -17.53
N LEU A 456 -8.76 -4.75 -17.37
CA LEU A 456 -9.88 -4.40 -18.23
C LEU A 456 -11.11 -4.13 -17.36
N ASP A 457 -11.68 -2.93 -17.48
CA ASP A 457 -13.02 -2.62 -16.97
C ASP A 457 -13.99 -2.58 -18.17
N PRO A 458 -14.87 -3.60 -18.31
CA PRO A 458 -15.78 -3.67 -19.43
C PRO A 458 -16.74 -2.48 -19.52
N ARG A 459 -17.05 -1.81 -18.41
CA ARG A 459 -18.06 -0.76 -18.37
C ARG A 459 -17.49 0.66 -18.26
N GLY A 460 -16.24 0.78 -17.83
CA GLY A 460 -15.56 2.07 -17.59
C GLY A 460 -16.12 2.84 -16.39
N THR A 461 -16.72 2.13 -15.45
CA THR A 461 -17.42 2.69 -14.29
C THR A 461 -17.08 1.95 -13.00
N ALA A 462 -16.07 1.09 -12.99
CA ALA A 462 -15.68 0.34 -11.82
C ALA A 462 -15.12 1.27 -10.73
N ASP A 463 -15.67 1.17 -9.53
CA ASP A 463 -15.16 1.85 -8.35
C ASP A 463 -13.99 1.08 -7.72
N ASP A 464 -13.91 -0.23 -8.00
CA ASP A 464 -12.86 -1.14 -7.55
C ASP A 464 -12.74 -2.36 -8.48
N THR A 465 -11.73 -3.20 -8.24
CA THR A 465 -11.39 -4.28 -9.15
C THR A 465 -12.34 -5.48 -9.09
N SER A 466 -13.29 -5.54 -8.15
CA SER A 466 -14.23 -6.67 -8.03
C SER A 466 -15.18 -6.80 -9.23
N THR A 467 -15.34 -5.76 -10.05
CA THR A 467 -16.13 -5.79 -11.29
C THR A 467 -15.27 -5.77 -12.55
N THR A 468 -13.97 -6.03 -12.42
CA THR A 468 -12.99 -5.94 -13.51
C THR A 468 -12.43 -7.31 -13.87
N PHE A 469 -11.73 -7.38 -15.00
CA PHE A 469 -10.89 -8.51 -15.39
C PHE A 469 -9.43 -8.09 -15.30
N LYS A 470 -8.60 -8.88 -14.63
CA LYS A 470 -7.16 -8.62 -14.51
C LYS A 470 -6.42 -9.92 -14.70
N THR A 471 -5.35 -9.89 -15.47
CA THR A 471 -4.51 -11.05 -15.70
C THR A 471 -3.05 -10.75 -15.47
N GLY A 472 -2.36 -11.65 -14.77
CA GLY A 472 -0.90 -11.70 -14.71
C GLY A 472 -0.37 -12.71 -15.71
N ILE A 473 0.56 -12.31 -16.56
CA ILE A 473 1.15 -13.12 -17.62
C ILE A 473 2.65 -13.22 -17.40
N PHE A 474 3.12 -14.43 -17.15
CA PHE A 474 4.53 -14.75 -17.00
C PHE A 474 5.11 -15.08 -18.39
N PRO A 475 6.21 -14.43 -18.81
CA PRO A 475 6.84 -14.71 -20.09
C PRO A 475 7.54 -16.07 -20.12
N TYR A 476 7.86 -16.64 -18.97
CA TYR A 476 8.52 -17.94 -18.86
C TYR A 476 8.25 -18.53 -17.48
N THR A 477 8.32 -19.84 -17.37
CA THR A 477 8.21 -20.57 -16.09
C THR A 477 9.45 -21.45 -15.88
N ALA A 478 9.61 -21.99 -14.67
CA ALA A 478 10.74 -22.83 -14.29
C ALA A 478 10.83 -24.10 -15.16
N ASN A 479 11.96 -24.80 -15.07
CA ASN A 479 12.21 -26.05 -15.80
C ASN A 479 12.08 -25.95 -17.33
N GLY A 480 12.29 -24.75 -17.89
CA GLY A 480 12.17 -24.49 -19.32
C GLY A 480 10.73 -24.36 -19.81
N GLY A 481 9.78 -24.11 -18.90
CA GLY A 481 8.39 -23.87 -19.23
C GLY A 481 8.19 -22.52 -19.94
N GLY A 482 7.17 -22.48 -20.81
CA GLY A 482 6.79 -21.30 -21.58
C GLY A 482 5.93 -20.32 -20.79
N ALA A 483 5.19 -19.49 -21.52
CA ALA A 483 4.26 -18.53 -20.94
C ALA A 483 3.18 -19.21 -20.09
N ALA A 484 2.81 -18.55 -18.99
CA ALA A 484 1.69 -18.92 -18.13
C ALA A 484 0.85 -17.69 -17.81
N ALA A 485 -0.44 -17.87 -17.56
CA ALA A 485 -1.34 -16.78 -17.21
C ALA A 485 -2.33 -17.16 -16.12
N GLU A 486 -2.66 -16.16 -15.31
CA GLU A 486 -3.57 -16.27 -14.17
C GLU A 486 -4.42 -14.99 -14.05
N ARG A 487 -5.43 -15.02 -13.19
CA ARG A 487 -6.25 -13.86 -12.83
C ARG A 487 -6.09 -13.57 -11.35
N ASP A 488 -5.73 -12.33 -11.02
CA ASP A 488 -5.48 -11.90 -9.64
C ASP A 488 -6.09 -10.54 -9.31
N GLY A 489 -6.68 -10.47 -8.13
CA GLY A 489 -7.25 -9.25 -7.56
C GLY A 489 -8.41 -8.68 -8.36
N ASP A 490 -9.22 -9.53 -8.97
CA ASP A 490 -10.33 -9.17 -9.86
C ASP A 490 -11.62 -9.95 -9.53
N ASN A 491 -12.62 -9.88 -10.42
CA ASN A 491 -13.91 -10.54 -10.25
C ASN A 491 -13.84 -12.07 -10.06
N ARG A 492 -12.82 -12.75 -10.62
CA ARG A 492 -12.75 -14.22 -10.64
C ARG A 492 -11.30 -14.72 -10.76
N GLN A 493 -10.66 -14.81 -9.60
CA GLN A 493 -9.25 -15.13 -9.47
C GLN A 493 -8.92 -16.62 -9.70
N GLY A 494 -7.67 -16.89 -10.09
CA GLY A 494 -7.12 -18.23 -10.28
C GLY A 494 -6.55 -18.47 -11.68
N PRO A 495 -6.10 -19.70 -11.99
CA PRO A 495 -5.44 -20.01 -13.25
C PRO A 495 -6.33 -19.66 -14.46
N ALA A 496 -5.77 -18.95 -15.46
CA ALA A 496 -6.53 -18.44 -16.59
C ALA A 496 -7.19 -19.58 -17.40
N ALA A 497 -6.58 -20.76 -17.45
CA ALA A 497 -7.18 -21.95 -18.08
C ALA A 497 -8.56 -22.33 -17.52
N THR A 498 -8.84 -21.97 -16.25
CA THR A 498 -10.13 -22.22 -15.58
C THR A 498 -11.00 -20.97 -15.55
N THR A 499 -10.41 -19.81 -15.28
CA THR A 499 -11.13 -18.56 -15.00
C THR A 499 -11.33 -17.66 -16.22
N ALA A 500 -10.60 -17.93 -17.31
CA ALA A 500 -10.68 -17.25 -18.61
C ALA A 500 -10.45 -18.27 -19.75
N PRO A 501 -11.36 -19.23 -19.97
CA PRO A 501 -11.14 -20.33 -20.91
C PRO A 501 -10.98 -19.91 -22.38
N GLY A 502 -11.39 -18.70 -22.75
CA GLY A 502 -11.17 -18.10 -24.07
C GLY A 502 -9.81 -17.42 -24.23
N MET A 503 -9.07 -17.22 -23.13
CA MET A 503 -7.76 -16.57 -23.12
C MET A 503 -6.64 -17.50 -23.61
N ARG A 504 -5.72 -16.99 -24.41
CA ARG A 504 -4.51 -17.67 -24.86
C ARG A 504 -3.33 -16.71 -24.78
N VAL A 505 -2.18 -17.19 -24.34
CA VAL A 505 -0.94 -16.40 -24.25
C VAL A 505 0.21 -17.13 -24.91
N VAL A 506 1.07 -16.37 -25.57
CA VAL A 506 2.37 -16.82 -26.09
C VAL A 506 3.40 -15.78 -25.71
N SER A 507 4.64 -16.24 -25.47
CA SER A 507 5.79 -15.38 -25.27
C SER A 507 6.92 -15.77 -26.21
N LEU A 508 7.75 -14.80 -26.57
CA LEU A 508 9.08 -15.04 -27.09
C LEU A 508 10.10 -14.33 -26.22
N VAL A 509 11.01 -15.11 -25.64
CA VAL A 509 12.13 -14.63 -24.83
C VAL A 509 13.38 -14.62 -25.70
N SER A 510 14.11 -13.50 -25.69
CA SER A 510 15.32 -13.37 -26.50
C SER A 510 16.50 -14.19 -25.95
N ASP A 511 17.37 -14.65 -26.85
CA ASP A 511 18.63 -15.33 -26.53
C ASP A 511 19.76 -14.76 -27.43
N PRO A 512 20.76 -14.03 -26.88
CA PRO A 512 20.93 -13.69 -25.46
C PRO A 512 19.82 -12.77 -24.94
N TYR A 513 19.55 -12.85 -23.63
CA TYR A 513 18.46 -12.12 -22.98
C TYR A 513 18.62 -10.59 -23.12
N GLN A 514 17.60 -9.97 -23.67
CA GLN A 514 17.38 -8.53 -23.89
C GLN A 514 15.89 -8.20 -23.71
N GLY A 515 15.17 -9.03 -22.96
CA GLY A 515 13.73 -8.96 -22.74
C GLY A 515 12.93 -9.95 -23.60
N TYR A 516 11.64 -9.67 -23.73
CA TYR A 516 10.65 -10.59 -24.23
C TYR A 516 9.47 -9.88 -24.89
N THR A 517 8.66 -10.66 -25.60
CA THR A 517 7.34 -10.24 -26.10
C THR A 517 6.27 -11.12 -25.49
N ILE A 518 5.10 -10.55 -25.24
CA ILE A 518 3.87 -11.24 -24.87
C ILE A 518 2.84 -10.96 -25.94
N GLU A 519 2.15 -12.01 -26.39
CA GLU A 519 0.97 -11.90 -27.23
C GLU A 519 -0.19 -12.62 -26.55
N ALA A 520 -1.27 -11.87 -26.27
CA ALA A 520 -2.44 -12.36 -25.57
C ALA A 520 -3.69 -12.19 -26.42
N LYS A 521 -4.45 -13.28 -26.59
CA LYS A 521 -5.85 -13.25 -27.01
C LYS A 521 -6.72 -13.33 -25.77
N ILE A 522 -7.65 -12.41 -25.58
CA ILE A 522 -8.62 -12.37 -24.48
C ILE A 522 -10.01 -12.35 -25.11
N ALA A 523 -10.84 -13.36 -24.82
CA ALA A 523 -12.23 -13.35 -25.27
C ALA A 523 -13.01 -12.31 -24.46
N LEU A 524 -13.72 -11.39 -25.12
CA LEU A 524 -14.57 -10.41 -24.43
C LEU A 524 -15.74 -11.08 -23.68
N ALA A 525 -16.03 -12.35 -24.00
CA ALA A 525 -16.95 -13.21 -23.27
C ALA A 525 -16.46 -13.64 -21.87
N ASP A 526 -15.15 -13.60 -21.61
CA ASP A 526 -14.57 -13.97 -20.31
C ASP A 526 -14.59 -12.80 -19.30
N LEU A 527 -14.95 -11.59 -19.76
CA LEU A 527 -15.10 -10.40 -18.93
C LEU A 527 -16.35 -10.51 -18.03
N PRO A 528 -16.35 -9.85 -16.86
CA PRO A 528 -17.48 -9.94 -15.93
C PRO A 528 -18.77 -9.30 -16.46
N ALA A 529 -18.69 -8.43 -17.47
CA ALA A 529 -19.83 -7.82 -18.15
C ALA A 529 -19.55 -7.61 -19.64
N ALA A 530 -20.59 -7.32 -20.41
CA ALA A 530 -20.48 -6.86 -21.79
C ALA A 530 -19.61 -5.61 -21.87
N ALA A 531 -18.57 -5.64 -22.72
CA ALA A 531 -17.75 -4.48 -22.99
C ALA A 531 -18.57 -3.35 -23.64
N ASP A 532 -18.50 -2.15 -23.05
CA ASP A 532 -19.03 -0.92 -23.62
C ASP A 532 -18.04 -0.38 -24.65
N PRO A 533 -18.37 -0.35 -25.95
CA PRO A 533 -17.41 0.05 -26.98
C PRO A 533 -16.92 1.49 -26.84
N GLU A 534 -17.64 2.36 -26.13
CA GLU A 534 -17.26 3.77 -25.98
C GLU A 534 -16.64 4.09 -24.61
N LYS A 535 -16.89 3.26 -23.61
CA LYS A 535 -16.47 3.51 -22.22
C LYS A 535 -15.45 2.54 -21.66
N PHE A 536 -15.17 1.44 -22.35
CA PHE A 536 -14.17 0.45 -21.93
C PHE A 536 -12.87 1.13 -21.47
N THR A 537 -12.36 0.75 -20.29
CA THR A 537 -11.07 1.23 -19.81
C THR A 537 -10.12 0.06 -19.58
N LEU A 538 -8.84 0.33 -19.73
CA LEU A 538 -7.78 -0.67 -19.57
C LEU A 538 -6.49 -0.07 -19.04
N ASN A 539 -5.64 -0.93 -18.50
CA ASN A 539 -4.24 -0.63 -18.29
C ASN A 539 -3.38 -1.82 -18.74
N VAL A 540 -2.14 -1.53 -19.11
CA VAL A 540 -1.11 -2.54 -19.32
C VAL A 540 0.04 -2.17 -18.41
N LEU A 541 0.46 -3.12 -17.59
CA LEU A 541 1.54 -2.95 -16.64
C LEU A 541 2.65 -3.96 -16.92
N VAL A 542 3.88 -3.57 -16.61
CA VAL A 542 5.05 -4.45 -16.62
C VAL A 542 5.66 -4.43 -15.23
N TYR A 543 5.94 -5.63 -14.74
CA TYR A 543 6.69 -5.89 -13.53
C TYR A 543 8.07 -6.35 -13.94
N ASP A 544 9.08 -5.71 -13.39
CA ASP A 544 10.49 -6.03 -13.56
C ASP A 544 11.07 -6.30 -12.16
N SER A 545 11.63 -7.49 -11.98
CA SER A 545 12.11 -7.95 -10.67
C SER A 545 13.62 -7.86 -10.55
N ASP A 546 14.38 -8.17 -11.59
CA ASP A 546 15.85 -8.17 -11.57
C ASP A 546 16.53 -8.98 -10.44
N THR A 547 15.74 -9.66 -9.60
CA THR A 547 16.22 -10.36 -8.41
C THR A 547 15.92 -11.85 -8.44
N GLU A 548 16.70 -12.56 -7.64
CA GLU A 548 16.49 -13.97 -7.32
C GLU A 548 15.58 -14.18 -6.10
N ASP A 549 15.21 -13.11 -5.39
CA ASP A 549 14.46 -13.17 -4.12
C ASP A 549 12.95 -12.98 -4.27
N LYS A 550 12.46 -13.01 -5.52
CA LYS A 550 11.05 -12.88 -5.89
C LYS A 550 10.42 -11.55 -5.45
N THR A 551 11.20 -10.47 -5.48
CA THR A 551 10.74 -9.11 -5.18
C THR A 551 10.78 -8.24 -6.44
N GLY A 552 9.66 -7.59 -6.77
CA GLY A 552 9.60 -6.65 -7.88
C GLY A 552 10.39 -5.37 -7.57
N GLN A 553 11.24 -4.92 -8.49
CA GLN A 553 12.06 -3.72 -8.36
C GLN A 553 11.44 -2.51 -9.05
N THR A 554 11.11 -2.65 -10.33
CA THR A 554 10.61 -1.57 -11.18
C THR A 554 9.27 -1.96 -11.77
N ARG A 555 8.36 -1.00 -11.89
CA ARG A 555 7.04 -1.22 -12.50
C ARG A 555 6.72 -0.12 -13.49
N LEU A 556 6.28 -0.51 -14.67
CA LEU A 556 5.80 0.39 -15.71
C LEU A 556 4.28 0.24 -15.87
N ALA A 557 3.60 1.31 -16.29
CA ALA A 557 2.19 1.27 -16.65
C ALA A 557 1.90 2.24 -17.80
N TRP A 558 0.88 1.93 -18.61
CA TRP A 558 0.40 2.87 -19.63
C TRP A 558 -0.30 4.07 -18.98
N SER A 559 -1.10 3.81 -17.95
CA SER A 559 -1.65 4.85 -17.07
C SER A 559 -1.05 4.71 -15.65
N PRO A 560 -0.04 5.52 -15.28
CA PRO A 560 0.81 5.30 -14.10
C PRO A 560 0.37 6.05 -12.83
N PHE A 561 -0.87 6.52 -12.72
CA PHE A 561 -1.28 7.32 -11.56
C PHE A 561 -1.70 6.45 -10.36
N GLY A 562 -1.33 6.87 -9.16
CA GLY A 562 -1.80 6.24 -7.91
C GLY A 562 -1.40 4.76 -7.82
N SER A 563 -2.34 3.89 -7.46
CA SER A 563 -2.15 2.42 -7.55
C SER A 563 -2.69 1.92 -8.89
N ALA A 564 -1.88 2.03 -9.94
CA ALA A 564 -2.26 1.75 -11.33
C ALA A 564 -2.86 0.34 -11.56
N GLN A 565 -2.52 -0.62 -10.70
CA GLN A 565 -3.03 -2.00 -10.70
C GLN A 565 -4.36 -2.18 -9.96
N ALA A 566 -4.83 -1.21 -9.18
CA ALA A 566 -5.97 -1.37 -8.27
C ALA A 566 -6.96 -0.20 -8.25
N ASP A 567 -6.70 0.85 -9.03
CA ASP A 567 -7.58 2.02 -9.18
C ASP A 567 -8.15 2.10 -10.61
N PRO A 568 -9.30 1.44 -10.90
CA PRO A 568 -9.89 1.48 -12.24
C PRO A 568 -10.27 2.87 -12.72
N TYR A 569 -10.46 3.84 -11.81
CA TYR A 569 -10.82 5.21 -12.16
C TYR A 569 -9.74 5.98 -12.92
N VAL A 570 -8.51 5.48 -12.91
CA VAL A 570 -7.37 6.09 -13.60
C VAL A 570 -6.84 5.23 -14.72
N TRP A 571 -7.48 4.11 -15.03
CA TRP A 571 -7.17 3.34 -16.23
C TRP A 571 -7.47 4.17 -17.48
N GLY A 572 -6.70 3.92 -18.54
CA GLY A 572 -6.86 4.64 -19.79
C GLY A 572 -8.14 4.24 -20.51
N THR A 573 -8.74 5.18 -21.23
CA THR A 573 -9.96 4.92 -22.02
C THR A 573 -9.60 4.26 -23.35
N ALA A 574 -10.40 3.31 -23.79
CA ALA A 574 -10.16 2.58 -25.03
C ALA A 574 -11.46 2.36 -25.79
N THR A 575 -11.57 2.95 -26.98
CA THR A 575 -12.74 2.75 -27.85
C THR A 575 -12.59 1.47 -28.67
N LEU A 576 -13.58 0.57 -28.60
CA LEU A 576 -13.61 -0.66 -29.40
C LEU A 576 -14.25 -0.38 -30.77
N GLU A 577 -13.43 -0.20 -31.81
CA GLU A 577 -13.91 0.25 -33.12
C GLU A 577 -14.85 -0.77 -33.78
N GLY A 578 -16.03 -0.29 -34.18
CA GLY A 578 -17.04 -1.08 -34.87
C GLY A 578 -17.58 -2.27 -34.06
N TYR A 579 -17.31 -2.33 -32.76
CA TYR A 579 -17.74 -3.43 -31.91
C TYR A 579 -19.19 -3.23 -31.45
N THR A 580 -19.95 -4.32 -31.47
CA THR A 580 -21.27 -4.39 -30.84
C THR A 580 -21.28 -5.66 -30.01
N PRO A 581 -21.41 -5.57 -28.68
CA PRO A 581 -21.46 -6.76 -27.85
C PRO A 581 -22.65 -7.65 -28.22
N PRO A 582 -22.53 -8.99 -28.14
CA PRO A 582 -23.66 -9.89 -28.33
C PRO A 582 -24.85 -9.49 -27.44
N ALA A 583 -26.05 -9.50 -28.02
CA ALA A 583 -27.25 -8.94 -27.38
C ALA A 583 -27.69 -9.68 -26.10
N ASP A 584 -27.23 -10.92 -25.92
CA ASP A 584 -27.47 -11.76 -24.75
C ASP A 584 -26.40 -11.60 -23.65
N ARG A 585 -25.33 -10.83 -23.89
CA ARG A 585 -24.29 -10.59 -22.89
C ARG A 585 -24.77 -9.55 -21.86
N PRO A 586 -24.75 -9.86 -20.55
CA PRO A 586 -25.25 -8.93 -19.52
C PRO A 586 -24.35 -7.71 -19.38
N THR A 587 -24.94 -6.54 -19.18
CA THR A 587 -24.20 -5.29 -18.90
C THR A 587 -23.91 -5.09 -17.41
N GLU A 588 -24.63 -5.81 -16.55
CA GLU A 588 -24.32 -5.88 -15.12
C GLU A 588 -23.17 -6.86 -14.90
N PRO A 589 -22.11 -6.48 -14.16
CA PRO A 589 -21.04 -7.39 -13.79
C PRO A 589 -21.55 -8.61 -13.03
N ALA A 590 -20.99 -9.78 -13.33
CA ALA A 590 -21.18 -10.99 -12.54
C ALA A 590 -20.77 -10.76 -11.06
N GLU A 591 -21.42 -11.47 -10.15
CA GLU A 591 -21.05 -11.41 -8.72
C GLU A 591 -19.60 -11.90 -8.52
N PRO A 592 -18.75 -11.15 -7.81
CA PRO A 592 -17.35 -11.51 -7.66
C PRO A 592 -17.14 -12.75 -6.76
N GLU A 593 -16.25 -13.62 -7.18
CA GLU A 593 -15.79 -14.79 -6.41
C GLU A 593 -14.65 -14.37 -5.46
N ILE A 594 -15.03 -13.79 -4.31
CA ILE A 594 -14.08 -13.26 -3.32
C ILE A 594 -13.65 -14.35 -2.31
N PRO A 595 -12.34 -14.57 -2.09
CA PRO A 595 -11.85 -15.43 -1.02
C PRO A 595 -12.34 -14.94 0.34
N LYS A 596 -12.96 -15.84 1.12
CA LYS A 596 -13.51 -15.54 2.46
C LYS A 596 -12.90 -16.41 3.56
N ASP A 597 -11.97 -17.29 3.21
CA ASP A 597 -11.32 -18.19 4.15
C ASP A 597 -10.27 -17.42 4.94
N ALA A 598 -10.51 -17.28 6.25
CA ALA A 598 -9.60 -16.60 7.15
C ALA A 598 -8.79 -17.59 7.99
N ALA A 599 -7.52 -17.30 8.25
CA ALA A 599 -6.76 -18.00 9.28
C ALA A 599 -7.40 -17.76 10.66
N ARG A 600 -7.66 -18.84 11.39
CA ARG A 600 -8.45 -18.81 12.62
C ARG A 600 -7.55 -18.73 13.84
N SER A 601 -7.93 -17.91 14.82
CA SER A 601 -7.24 -17.80 16.10
C SER A 601 -7.21 -19.11 16.90
N GLU A 602 -8.16 -20.02 16.64
CA GLU A 602 -8.21 -21.34 17.27
C GLU A 602 -7.13 -22.30 16.76
N ASP A 603 -6.63 -22.09 15.54
CA ASP A 603 -5.57 -22.88 14.92
C ASP A 603 -4.17 -22.38 15.31
N SER A 604 -4.07 -21.21 15.95
CA SER A 604 -2.81 -20.64 16.45
C SER A 604 -2.59 -20.95 17.94
N PRO A 605 -1.57 -21.76 18.29
CA PRO A 605 -1.20 -22.01 19.69
C PRO A 605 -0.85 -20.73 20.45
N ALA A 606 -0.26 -19.73 19.78
CA ALA A 606 0.11 -18.45 20.38
C ALA A 606 -1.13 -17.63 20.75
N SER A 607 -2.10 -17.55 19.84
CA SER A 607 -3.40 -16.90 20.09
C SER A 607 -4.18 -17.60 21.21
N VAL A 608 -4.21 -18.94 21.23
CA VAL A 608 -4.83 -19.73 22.31
C VAL A 608 -4.17 -19.45 23.67
N ALA A 609 -2.83 -19.49 23.73
CA ALA A 609 -2.08 -19.23 24.96
C ALA A 609 -2.27 -17.78 25.45
N GLN A 610 -2.31 -16.81 24.53
CA GLN A 610 -2.61 -15.42 24.87
C GLN A 610 -4.03 -15.26 25.41
N SER A 611 -5.04 -15.88 24.79
CA SER A 611 -6.43 -15.83 25.26
C SER A 611 -6.56 -16.36 26.69
N GLN A 612 -5.90 -17.49 27.00
CA GLN A 612 -5.85 -18.04 28.36
C GLN A 612 -5.13 -17.13 29.35
N ARG A 613 -4.05 -16.46 28.92
CA ARG A 613 -3.26 -15.54 29.75
C ARG A 613 -4.02 -14.26 30.08
N THR A 614 -4.68 -13.65 29.09
CA THR A 614 -5.31 -12.32 29.19
C THR A 614 -6.79 -12.40 29.59
N GLY A 615 -7.46 -13.52 29.32
CA GLY A 615 -8.92 -13.65 29.48
C GLY A 615 -9.72 -12.91 28.40
N VAL A 616 -9.07 -12.46 27.33
CA VAL A 616 -9.74 -11.96 26.12
C VAL A 616 -10.04 -13.16 25.21
N PRO A 617 -11.30 -13.40 24.81
CA PRO A 617 -11.63 -14.50 23.90
C PRO A 617 -10.90 -14.42 22.55
N LEU A 618 -10.69 -15.58 21.92
CA LEU A 618 -10.17 -15.67 20.56
C LEU A 618 -11.03 -14.89 19.57
N ALA A 619 -10.41 -14.37 18.51
CA ALA A 619 -11.05 -13.49 17.53
C ALA A 619 -11.71 -12.23 18.13
N VAL A 620 -11.41 -11.92 19.41
CA VAL A 620 -12.13 -10.92 20.23
C VAL A 620 -13.65 -11.17 20.22
N GLY A 621 -14.03 -12.44 20.24
CA GLY A 621 -15.43 -12.86 20.33
C GLY A 621 -16.08 -12.52 21.68
N PRO A 622 -17.39 -12.77 21.82
CA PRO A 622 -18.10 -12.56 23.08
C PRO A 622 -17.51 -13.41 24.21
N ARG A 623 -17.44 -12.86 25.42
CA ARG A 623 -17.12 -13.67 26.61
C ARG A 623 -18.20 -14.74 26.84
N PRO A 624 -17.82 -15.99 27.18
CA PRO A 624 -18.78 -16.99 27.60
C PRO A 624 -19.59 -16.48 28.79
N ARG A 625 -20.89 -16.80 28.84
CA ARG A 625 -21.69 -16.54 30.04
C ARG A 625 -21.15 -17.39 31.18
N GLY A 626 -20.61 -16.73 32.20
CA GLY A 626 -20.16 -17.35 33.45
C GLY A 626 -21.30 -17.75 34.36
#